data_AF-A0A9P1FI26-F1
#
_entry.id   AF-A0A9P1FI26-F1
#
_cell.length_a   1.000
_cell.length_b   1.000
_cell.length_c   1.000
_cell.angle_alpha   90.00
_cell.angle_beta   90.00
_cell.angle_gamma   90.00
#
_symmetry.space_group_name_H-M   'P 1'
#
loop_
_entity.id
_entity.type
_entity.pdbx_description
1 polymer ?
#
loop_
_entity_poly.entity_id
_entity_poly.type
_entity_poly.pdbx_seq_one_letter_code
_entity_poly.pdbx_strand_id
1 'polypeptide(L)'
;MNLLSLPWTLSAFLLVAAAKQAPAALEASYKERIEQLLNTSATLAARHLSKRFSLTTNLFSGYELEYGKGSKAKAAKWTHDCLGIATSRDSVENCVLRQLQALTALCDVPMTADSKEIAEKHLGHLLRSPEIPELAMKLQKMSGASIFLVRKEPDGDPGDMDASPAIQASMLMAAVRCGQALGQKQHLDDAESWFLGLSTIYPEDMWKKSFTSFHRSAMTWESLAVTALHIGKDSSFHQGLEEYLQRFEIFLRDTWEENKEHWSFASARALAVRWFSTKKKKERVKLKQWAVEHVDRFLGRSQVHLTDGPNDRISKGILARIGGSRYTCGPLQGLASLAAILKDAEVIQVVLQLMEKDITRYQIQPSNPGPIRGPIRKPADLLGLLGGFYRDDDQLQLEHRKTLRVDDTAMCLIAITHMLETLASIKSVVVDGAREDL
;
A
#
# COMPACT_ATOMS: atom_id res chain seq x y z
N MET A 1 43.18 -24.75 1.97
CA MET A 1 42.83 -23.49 2.67
C MET A 1 41.32 -23.39 2.67
N ASN A 2 40.73 -23.83 3.78
CA ASN A 2 39.29 -23.86 4.02
C ASN A 2 38.86 -22.52 4.62
N LEU A 3 37.87 -21.86 4.02
CA LEU A 3 37.10 -20.80 4.69
C LEU A 3 35.64 -21.21 4.69
N LEU A 4 35.19 -21.49 5.91
CA LEU A 4 33.87 -21.97 6.29
C LEU A 4 32.82 -20.88 6.05
N SER A 5 31.80 -21.23 5.26
CA SER A 5 30.51 -20.56 5.22
C SER A 5 29.70 -20.94 6.46
N LEU A 6 29.38 -19.98 7.32
CA LEU A 6 28.42 -20.15 8.42
C LEU A 6 26.98 -20.02 7.87
N PRO A 7 26.09 -21.00 8.07
CA PRO A 7 24.67 -20.85 7.81
C PRO A 7 23.99 -20.12 8.96
N TRP A 8 23.19 -19.10 8.65
CA TRP A 8 22.30 -18.44 9.61
C TRP A 8 21.11 -19.37 9.90
N THR A 9 21.22 -20.19 10.95
CA THR A 9 20.11 -21.01 11.45
C THR A 9 19.18 -20.14 12.31
N LEU A 10 18.03 -19.77 11.74
CA LEU A 10 16.83 -19.36 12.48
C LEU A 10 16.32 -20.57 13.27
N SER A 11 16.66 -20.65 14.55
CA SER A 11 16.08 -21.60 15.49
C SER A 11 16.12 -21.02 16.88
N ALA A 12 14.97 -20.60 17.41
CA ALA A 12 14.44 -21.05 18.71
C ALA A 12 13.14 -20.31 19.10
N PHE A 13 12.26 -21.07 19.76
CA PHE A 13 11.09 -20.70 20.57
C PHE A 13 9.72 -20.50 19.88
N LEU A 14 9.02 -21.63 19.74
CA LEU A 14 7.55 -21.72 19.87
C LEU A 14 7.24 -22.48 21.17
N LEU A 15 6.91 -21.74 22.23
CA LEU A 15 6.20 -22.25 23.40
C LEU A 15 5.03 -21.29 23.65
N VAL A 16 3.87 -21.65 23.12
CA VAL A 16 2.61 -20.92 23.31
C VAL A 16 2.02 -21.33 24.64
N ALA A 17 2.31 -20.54 25.68
CA ALA A 17 1.44 -20.43 26.84
C ALA A 17 0.63 -19.15 26.68
N ALA A 18 -0.70 -19.23 26.85
CA ALA A 18 -1.61 -18.09 26.83
C ALA A 18 -1.37 -17.18 28.05
N ALA A 19 -0.24 -16.48 28.05
CA ALA A 19 0.01 -15.37 28.93
C ALA A 19 -0.90 -14.21 28.49
N LYS A 20 -1.54 -13.54 29.46
CA LYS A 20 -2.18 -12.23 29.21
C LYS A 20 -1.19 -11.39 28.40
N GLN A 21 -1.55 -11.03 27.16
CA GLN A 21 -0.69 -10.28 26.25
C GLN A 21 -0.17 -9.04 26.99
N ALA A 22 1.08 -9.09 27.44
CA ALA A 22 1.75 -7.94 28.01
C ALA A 22 1.79 -6.86 26.92
N PRO A 23 1.53 -5.59 27.25
CA PRO A 23 1.67 -4.53 26.27
C PRO A 23 3.06 -4.61 25.65
N ALA A 24 3.13 -4.59 24.31
CA ALA A 24 4.40 -4.61 23.60
C ALA A 24 5.30 -3.50 24.14
N ALA A 25 6.52 -3.88 24.52
CA ALA A 25 7.58 -3.01 24.98
C ALA A 25 8.80 -3.28 24.12
N LEU A 26 9.51 -2.23 23.75
CA LEU A 26 10.75 -2.32 22.98
C LEU A 26 11.90 -1.75 23.81
N GLU A 27 13.07 -2.35 23.66
CA GLU A 27 14.31 -1.74 24.15
C GLU A 27 14.45 -0.33 23.58
N ALA A 28 14.74 0.65 24.45
CA ALA A 28 14.80 2.06 24.06
C ALA A 28 15.80 2.31 22.93
N SER A 29 16.99 1.70 22.99
CA SER A 29 18.03 1.83 21.97
C SER A 29 17.58 1.27 20.60
N TYR A 30 16.90 0.11 20.61
CA TYR A 30 16.38 -0.52 19.41
C TYR A 30 15.26 0.33 18.80
N LYS A 31 14.35 0.85 19.63
CA LYS A 31 13.25 1.72 19.19
C LYS A 31 13.79 2.99 18.52
N GLU A 32 14.73 3.67 19.15
CA GLU A 32 15.33 4.89 18.60
C GLU A 32 16.02 4.62 17.25
N ARG A 33 16.84 3.57 17.18
CA ARG A 33 17.53 3.16 15.96
C ARG A 33 16.55 2.83 14.82
N ILE A 34 15.50 2.05 15.11
CA ILE A 34 14.54 1.65 14.07
C ILE A 34 13.65 2.83 13.65
N GLU A 35 13.24 3.71 14.56
CA GLU A 35 12.54 4.95 14.22
C GLU A 35 13.39 5.84 13.31
N GLN A 36 14.69 5.97 13.59
CA GLN A 36 15.61 6.73 12.72
C GLN A 36 15.72 6.10 11.33
N LEU A 37 15.84 4.77 11.24
CA LEU A 37 15.90 4.06 9.96
C LEU A 37 14.62 4.28 9.14
N LEU A 38 13.47 4.09 9.78
CA LEU A 38 12.15 4.25 9.16
C LEU A 38 11.90 5.69 8.70
N ASN A 39 12.18 6.70 9.53
CA ASN A 39 12.03 8.11 9.16
C ASN A 39 12.93 8.50 7.98
N THR A 40 14.19 8.04 8.00
CA THR A 40 15.15 8.28 6.91
C THR A 40 14.65 7.65 5.62
N SER A 41 14.22 6.39 5.69
CA SER A 41 13.69 5.65 4.55
C SER A 41 12.41 6.29 3.98
N ALA A 42 11.47 6.69 4.84
CA ALA A 42 10.25 7.39 4.45
C ALA A 42 10.56 8.70 3.71
N THR A 43 11.49 9.50 4.24
CA THR A 43 11.92 10.77 3.63
C THR A 43 12.53 10.54 2.25
N LEU A 44 13.39 9.53 2.10
CA LEU A 44 14.00 9.19 0.81
C LEU A 44 12.95 8.69 -0.19
N ALA A 45 12.03 7.82 0.23
CA ALA A 45 10.95 7.32 -0.61
C ALA A 45 9.97 8.41 -1.05
N ALA A 46 9.60 9.33 -0.15
CA ALA A 46 8.76 10.48 -0.47
C ALA A 46 9.44 11.39 -1.51
N ARG A 47 10.74 11.69 -1.30
CA ARG A 47 11.54 12.45 -2.26
C ARG A 47 11.65 11.76 -3.60
N HIS A 48 11.79 10.43 -3.64
CA HIS A 48 11.79 9.65 -4.86
C HIS A 48 10.46 9.80 -5.61
N LEU A 49 9.33 9.61 -4.92
CA LEU A 49 8.00 9.75 -5.52
C LEU A 49 7.75 11.18 -6.03
N SER A 50 8.12 12.21 -5.27
CA SER A 50 8.03 13.61 -5.71
C SER A 50 8.86 13.85 -6.97
N LYS A 51 10.14 13.45 -6.97
CA LYS A 51 10.99 13.57 -8.16
C LYS A 51 10.35 12.91 -9.37
N ARG A 52 9.86 11.68 -9.21
CA ARG A 52 9.19 10.92 -10.27
C ARG A 52 7.98 11.68 -10.82
N PHE A 53 7.11 12.19 -9.97
CA PHE A 53 5.97 13.02 -10.37
C PHE A 53 6.37 14.33 -11.06
N SER A 54 7.61 14.81 -10.89
CA SER A 54 8.12 16.02 -11.55
C SER A 54 8.95 15.76 -12.82
N LEU A 55 9.13 14.50 -13.24
CA LEU A 55 10.07 14.15 -14.32
C LEU A 55 9.66 14.64 -15.70
N THR A 56 8.36 14.81 -15.93
CA THR A 56 7.83 15.19 -17.24
C THR A 56 6.85 16.34 -17.07
N THR A 57 6.52 17.00 -18.19
CA THR A 57 5.44 17.99 -18.24
C THR A 57 4.06 17.35 -18.09
N ASN A 58 3.94 16.04 -18.32
CA ASN A 58 2.66 15.32 -18.33
C ASN A 58 2.45 14.66 -16.96
N LEU A 59 1.49 15.17 -16.19
CA LEU A 59 1.17 14.68 -14.85
C LEU A 59 0.74 13.21 -14.94
N PHE A 60 1.11 12.37 -13.96
CA PHE A 60 0.87 10.92 -13.98
C PHE A 60 1.48 10.15 -15.17
N SER A 61 2.49 10.68 -15.85
CA SER A 61 3.32 9.85 -16.74
C SER A 61 4.52 9.26 -16.01
N GLY A 62 5.17 8.27 -16.62
CA GLY A 62 6.35 7.62 -16.04
C GLY A 62 5.97 6.61 -14.96
N TYR A 63 5.05 5.71 -15.29
CA TYR A 63 4.58 4.64 -14.40
C TYR A 63 5.66 3.58 -14.13
N GLU A 64 6.44 3.23 -15.15
CA GLU A 64 7.48 2.20 -15.09
C GLU A 64 8.85 2.76 -15.47
N LEU A 65 9.90 2.31 -14.79
CA LEU A 65 11.27 2.56 -15.18
C LEU A 65 11.85 1.35 -15.90
N GLU A 66 12.16 1.52 -17.18
CA GLU A 66 12.99 0.59 -17.93
C GLU A 66 14.47 0.93 -17.75
N TYR A 67 15.26 -0.06 -17.33
CA TYR A 67 16.71 0.03 -17.28
C TYR A 67 17.31 -1.01 -18.22
N GLY A 68 18.23 -0.57 -19.10
CA GLY A 68 18.87 -1.47 -20.06
C GLY A 68 19.82 -2.45 -19.36
N LYS A 69 19.90 -3.70 -19.86
CA LYS A 69 20.92 -4.68 -19.45
C LYS A 69 22.09 -4.69 -20.44
N GLY A 70 23.33 -4.74 -19.94
CA GLY A 70 24.54 -4.99 -20.73
C GLY A 70 25.28 -3.76 -21.26
N SER A 71 26.37 -3.98 -22.01
CA SER A 71 27.28 -2.94 -22.51
C SER A 71 26.67 -1.97 -23.54
N LYS A 72 25.50 -2.31 -24.11
CA LYS A 72 24.69 -1.46 -25.01
C LYS A 72 23.42 -0.89 -24.33
N ALA A 73 23.33 -0.94 -23.00
CA ALA A 73 22.17 -0.45 -22.26
C ALA A 73 21.88 1.04 -22.57
N LYS A 74 20.62 1.33 -22.94
CA LYS A 74 20.08 2.69 -22.97
C LYS A 74 20.00 3.24 -21.53
N ALA A 75 20.08 4.56 -21.38
CA ALA A 75 19.89 5.22 -20.09
C ALA A 75 18.53 4.81 -19.48
N ALA A 76 18.47 4.76 -18.14
CA ALA A 76 17.23 4.48 -17.43
C ALA A 76 16.16 5.49 -17.85
N LYS A 77 15.02 5.00 -18.32
CA LYS A 77 13.95 5.86 -18.83
C LYS A 77 12.67 5.50 -18.09
N TRP A 78 12.06 6.51 -17.48
CA TRP A 78 10.68 6.42 -17.02
C TRP A 78 9.80 6.45 -18.26
N THR A 79 9.14 5.32 -18.50
CA THR A 79 8.29 5.06 -19.65
C THR A 79 6.87 4.85 -19.18
N HIS A 80 5.96 4.93 -20.15
CA HIS A 80 4.56 4.54 -20.05
C HIS A 80 3.71 5.50 -19.20
N ASP A 81 2.66 6.03 -19.82
CA ASP A 81 1.42 6.40 -19.13
C ASP A 81 0.55 5.13 -19.04
N CYS A 82 -0.71 5.25 -18.61
CA CYS A 82 -1.59 4.08 -18.53
C CYS A 82 -2.03 3.52 -19.90
N LEU A 83 -1.78 4.23 -21.00
CA LEU A 83 -1.96 3.74 -22.37
C LEU A 83 -0.68 3.11 -22.95
N GLY A 84 0.48 3.31 -22.32
CA GLY A 84 1.75 2.69 -22.73
C GLY A 84 2.04 1.33 -22.09
N ILE A 85 1.12 0.79 -21.29
CA ILE A 85 1.37 -0.44 -20.53
C ILE A 85 1.44 -1.68 -21.43
N ALA A 86 2.19 -2.70 -20.98
CA ALA A 86 2.17 -4.01 -21.60
C ALA A 86 0.96 -4.83 -21.10
N THR A 87 -0.09 -4.93 -21.90
CA THR A 87 -1.36 -5.63 -21.58
C THR A 87 -1.19 -7.10 -21.18
N SER A 88 -0.14 -7.76 -21.68
CA SER A 88 0.21 -9.13 -21.29
C SER A 88 0.49 -9.34 -19.79
N ARG A 89 0.76 -8.27 -19.03
CA ARG A 89 1.12 -8.35 -17.61
C ARG A 89 0.43 -7.31 -16.71
N ASP A 90 -0.35 -6.40 -17.27
CA ASP A 90 -0.98 -5.32 -16.53
C ASP A 90 -2.25 -4.84 -17.25
N SER A 91 -3.07 -4.06 -16.55
CA SER A 91 -4.26 -3.43 -17.14
C SER A 91 -4.26 -1.93 -16.91
N VAL A 92 -5.02 -1.20 -17.74
CA VAL A 92 -5.16 0.26 -17.61
C VAL A 92 -5.66 0.59 -16.20
N GLU A 93 -6.66 -0.16 -15.74
CA GLU A 93 -7.23 -0.04 -14.40
C GLU A 93 -6.16 -0.19 -13.29
N ASN A 94 -5.30 -1.21 -13.39
CA ASN A 94 -4.22 -1.43 -12.43
C ASN A 94 -3.19 -0.30 -12.43
N CYS A 95 -2.82 0.21 -13.60
CA CYS A 95 -1.93 1.36 -13.70
C CYS A 95 -2.51 2.58 -12.97
N VAL A 96 -3.79 2.89 -13.22
CA VAL A 96 -4.48 4.01 -12.56
C VAL A 96 -4.45 3.84 -11.04
N LEU A 97 -4.88 2.69 -10.53
CA LEU A 97 -4.92 2.42 -9.09
C LEU A 97 -3.55 2.60 -8.43
N ARG A 98 -2.49 2.10 -9.07
CA ARG A 98 -1.11 2.22 -8.59
C ARG A 98 -0.61 3.66 -8.58
N GLN A 99 -0.95 4.44 -9.61
CA GLN A 99 -0.60 5.86 -9.66
C GLN A 99 -1.33 6.69 -8.60
N LEU A 100 -2.62 6.41 -8.36
CA LEU A 100 -3.40 7.04 -7.30
C LEU A 100 -2.90 6.66 -5.90
N GLN A 101 -2.53 5.39 -5.71
CA GLN A 101 -1.89 4.92 -4.47
C GLN A 101 -0.57 5.65 -4.23
N ALA A 102 0.25 5.85 -5.26
CA ALA A 102 1.50 6.59 -5.13
C ALA A 102 1.30 8.07 -4.78
N LEU A 103 0.28 8.72 -5.33
CA LEU A 103 -0.06 10.10 -4.96
C LEU A 103 -0.53 10.16 -3.50
N THR A 104 -1.39 9.22 -3.10
CA THR A 104 -1.91 9.14 -1.73
C THR A 104 -0.78 8.89 -0.74
N ALA A 105 0.14 7.96 -1.03
CA ALA A 105 1.30 7.68 -0.21
C ALA A 105 2.21 8.91 -0.02
N LEU A 106 2.38 9.74 -1.06
CA LEU A 106 3.12 10.99 -0.96
C LEU A 106 2.42 12.00 -0.03
N CYS A 107 1.09 12.03 -0.05
CA CYS A 107 0.27 12.88 0.82
C CYS A 107 0.11 12.34 2.26
N ASP A 108 0.49 11.08 2.51
CA ASP A 108 0.43 10.44 3.83
C ASP A 108 1.64 10.78 4.72
N VAL A 109 2.66 11.45 4.19
CA VAL A 109 3.89 11.79 4.91
C VAL A 109 4.10 13.31 5.01
N PRO A 110 4.90 13.78 5.98
CA PRO A 110 5.29 15.19 6.04
C PRO A 110 5.94 15.64 4.73
N MET A 111 5.31 16.59 4.04
CA MET A 111 5.77 17.07 2.74
C MET A 111 6.79 18.21 2.89
N THR A 112 7.83 18.18 2.06
CA THR A 112 8.66 19.36 1.80
C THR A 112 7.90 20.37 0.93
N ALA A 113 8.43 21.59 0.77
CA ALA A 113 7.84 22.59 -0.12
C ALA A 113 7.69 22.06 -1.56
N ASP A 114 8.72 21.42 -2.10
CA ASP A 114 8.70 20.82 -3.44
C ASP A 114 7.65 19.72 -3.55
N SER A 115 7.59 18.81 -2.57
CA SER A 115 6.59 17.74 -2.55
C SER A 115 5.16 18.30 -2.49
N LYS A 116 4.97 19.39 -1.74
CA LYS A 116 3.70 20.08 -1.61
C LYS A 116 3.23 20.65 -2.96
N GLU A 117 4.12 21.37 -3.66
CA GLU A 117 3.82 21.93 -4.98
C GLU A 117 3.47 20.83 -6.00
N ILE A 118 4.21 19.72 -5.97
CA ILE A 118 4.00 18.59 -6.88
C ILE A 118 2.66 17.91 -6.60
N ALA A 119 2.34 17.65 -5.33
CA ALA A 119 1.06 17.07 -4.92
C ALA A 119 -0.11 18.00 -5.29
N GLU A 120 0.04 19.32 -5.12
CA GLU A 120 -0.97 20.31 -5.51
C GLU A 120 -1.24 20.30 -7.02
N LYS A 121 -0.19 20.23 -7.86
CA LYS A 121 -0.36 20.12 -9.32
C LYS A 121 -1.14 18.86 -9.72
N HIS A 122 -0.77 17.71 -9.15
CA HIS A 122 -1.42 16.43 -9.47
C HIS A 122 -2.86 16.40 -8.97
N LEU A 123 -3.11 16.85 -7.73
CA LEU A 123 -4.45 16.94 -7.18
C LEU A 123 -5.32 17.91 -8.01
N GLY A 124 -4.78 19.07 -8.37
CA GLY A 124 -5.47 20.04 -9.22
C GLY A 124 -5.88 19.45 -10.58
N HIS A 125 -5.02 18.63 -11.20
CA HIS A 125 -5.34 17.92 -12.44
C HIS A 125 -6.45 16.89 -12.25
N LEU A 126 -6.42 16.10 -11.17
CA LEU A 126 -7.48 15.13 -10.87
C LEU A 126 -8.85 15.80 -10.65
N LEU A 127 -8.87 16.98 -10.03
CA LEU A 127 -10.10 17.67 -9.66
C LEU A 127 -10.71 18.49 -10.80
N ARG A 128 -9.88 19.09 -11.66
CA ARG A 128 -10.34 20.10 -12.63
C ARG A 128 -10.43 19.59 -14.06
N SER A 129 -9.74 18.49 -14.38
CA SER A 129 -9.66 18.00 -15.75
C SER A 129 -10.81 17.03 -16.05
N PRO A 130 -11.68 17.32 -17.05
CA PRO A 130 -12.75 16.41 -17.46
C PRO A 130 -12.21 15.15 -18.15
N GLU A 131 -10.99 15.22 -18.69
CA GLU A 131 -10.26 14.10 -19.25
C GLU A 131 -8.85 14.10 -18.64
N ILE A 132 -8.36 12.91 -18.28
CA ILE A 132 -7.03 12.69 -17.71
C ILE A 132 -6.34 11.66 -18.61
N PRO A 133 -5.80 12.08 -19.76
CA PRO A 133 -5.29 11.16 -20.78
C PRO A 133 -4.18 10.25 -20.26
N GLU A 134 -3.33 10.74 -19.36
CA GLU A 134 -2.21 9.98 -18.79
C GLU A 134 -2.67 8.81 -17.91
N LEU A 135 -3.90 8.90 -17.38
CA LEU A 135 -4.57 7.83 -16.67
C LEU A 135 -5.58 7.08 -17.55
N ALA A 136 -5.72 7.43 -18.83
CA ALA A 136 -6.76 6.91 -19.72
C ALA A 136 -8.19 7.07 -19.14
N MET A 137 -8.42 8.17 -18.44
CA MET A 137 -9.64 8.42 -17.68
C MET A 137 -10.45 9.58 -18.23
N LYS A 138 -11.76 9.50 -18.04
CA LYS A 138 -12.72 10.58 -18.33
C LYS A 138 -13.73 10.71 -17.21
N LEU A 139 -14.03 11.94 -16.83
CA LEU A 139 -15.10 12.25 -15.90
C LEU A 139 -16.41 12.45 -16.65
N GLN A 140 -17.42 11.66 -16.32
CA GLN A 140 -18.79 11.81 -16.79
C GLN A 140 -19.70 12.29 -15.65
N LYS A 141 -20.44 13.37 -15.88
CA LYS A 141 -21.43 13.88 -14.93
C LYS A 141 -22.83 13.36 -15.28
N MET A 142 -23.54 12.78 -14.31
CA MET A 142 -24.89 12.25 -14.46
C MET A 142 -25.72 12.57 -13.22
N SER A 143 -26.76 13.40 -13.37
CA SER A 143 -27.74 13.68 -12.29
C SER A 143 -27.11 14.07 -10.94
N GLY A 144 -26.08 14.93 -10.96
CA GLY A 144 -25.36 15.35 -9.75
C GLY A 144 -24.24 14.40 -9.29
N ALA A 145 -24.16 13.20 -9.87
CA ALA A 145 -23.07 12.25 -9.66
C ALA A 145 -21.94 12.46 -10.67
N SER A 146 -20.71 12.24 -10.22
CA SER A 146 -19.47 12.34 -10.99
C SER A 146 -18.85 10.96 -11.08
N ILE A 147 -18.84 10.36 -12.28
CA ILE A 147 -18.38 8.99 -12.52
C ILE A 147 -17.10 9.03 -13.34
N PHE A 148 -16.05 8.41 -12.84
CA PHE A 148 -14.81 8.22 -13.57
C PHE A 148 -14.89 6.95 -14.42
N LEU A 149 -14.80 7.15 -15.73
CA LEU A 149 -14.67 6.09 -16.72
C LEU A 149 -13.21 5.89 -17.10
N VAL A 150 -12.82 4.64 -17.29
CA VAL A 150 -11.43 4.24 -17.58
C VAL A 150 -11.46 3.36 -18.82
N ARG A 151 -10.52 3.57 -19.74
CA ARG A 151 -10.41 2.70 -20.92
C ARG A 151 -10.14 1.25 -20.52
N LYS A 152 -10.79 0.31 -21.21
CA LYS A 152 -10.59 -1.13 -20.96
C LYS A 152 -9.22 -1.60 -21.42
N GLU A 153 -8.86 -1.20 -22.64
CA GLU A 153 -7.61 -1.59 -23.30
C GLU A 153 -6.82 -0.35 -23.75
N PRO A 154 -5.48 -0.39 -23.74
CA PRO A 154 -4.64 0.73 -24.18
C PRO A 154 -4.81 1.09 -25.66
N ASP A 155 -4.83 0.08 -26.52
CA ASP A 155 -4.93 0.20 -27.99
C ASP A 155 -6.37 0.02 -28.51
N GLY A 156 -7.36 -0.04 -27.61
CA GLY A 156 -8.77 -0.23 -27.94
C GLY A 156 -9.47 1.02 -28.48
N ASP A 157 -10.77 0.91 -28.77
CA ASP A 157 -11.61 2.06 -29.12
C ASP A 157 -11.54 3.11 -27.97
N PRO A 158 -11.16 4.37 -28.24
CA PRO A 158 -11.17 5.44 -27.25
C PRO A 158 -12.49 5.61 -26.49
N GLY A 159 -13.61 5.19 -27.09
CA GLY A 159 -14.94 5.22 -26.48
C GLY A 159 -15.28 4.00 -25.62
N ASP A 160 -14.49 2.91 -25.68
CA ASP A 160 -14.72 1.69 -24.89
C ASP A 160 -14.14 1.85 -23.48
N MET A 161 -14.95 2.47 -22.61
CA MET A 161 -14.62 2.79 -21.23
C MET A 161 -15.61 2.15 -20.26
N ASP A 162 -15.11 1.67 -19.12
CA ASP A 162 -15.93 1.15 -18.02
C ASP A 162 -15.77 2.01 -16.76
N ALA A 163 -16.79 1.98 -15.90
CA ALA A 163 -16.69 2.50 -14.55
C ALA A 163 -16.06 1.45 -13.63
N SER A 164 -15.05 1.85 -12.84
CA SER A 164 -14.42 0.97 -11.84
C SER A 164 -14.71 1.48 -10.42
N PRO A 165 -15.39 0.68 -9.57
CA PRO A 165 -15.61 1.03 -8.17
C PRO A 165 -14.31 1.26 -7.39
N ALA A 166 -13.25 0.50 -7.72
CA ALA A 166 -11.95 0.65 -7.08
C ALA A 166 -11.27 1.98 -7.46
N ILE A 167 -11.36 2.39 -8.73
CA ILE A 167 -10.81 3.67 -9.19
C ILE A 167 -11.60 4.82 -8.60
N GLN A 168 -12.93 4.76 -8.66
CA GLN A 168 -13.80 5.79 -8.08
C GLN A 168 -13.49 6.01 -6.60
N ALA A 169 -13.33 4.93 -5.82
CA ALA A 169 -12.96 5.00 -4.41
C ALA A 169 -11.52 5.48 -4.19
N SER A 170 -10.56 5.06 -5.02
CA SER A 170 -9.16 5.50 -4.92
C SER A 170 -8.98 6.98 -5.26
N MET A 171 -9.77 7.50 -6.21
CA MET A 171 -9.85 8.93 -6.53
C MET A 171 -10.35 9.74 -5.34
N LEU A 172 -11.43 9.29 -4.71
CA LEU A 172 -11.94 9.87 -3.46
C LEU A 172 -10.87 9.88 -2.36
N MET A 173 -10.18 8.77 -2.15
CA MET A 173 -9.11 8.68 -1.16
C MET A 173 -7.98 9.66 -1.47
N ALA A 174 -7.48 9.69 -2.71
CA ALA A 174 -6.41 10.60 -3.12
C ALA A 174 -6.81 12.07 -2.94
N ALA A 175 -8.03 12.44 -3.34
CA ALA A 175 -8.52 13.82 -3.20
C ALA A 175 -8.62 14.25 -1.74
N VAL A 176 -9.20 13.43 -0.87
CA VAL A 176 -9.37 13.77 0.55
C VAL A 176 -8.02 13.79 1.27
N ARG A 177 -7.15 12.80 1.04
CA ARG A 177 -5.83 12.72 1.70
C ARG A 177 -4.92 13.86 1.27
N CYS A 178 -4.80 14.11 -0.03
CA CYS A 178 -3.99 15.22 -0.50
C CYS A 178 -4.62 16.58 -0.17
N GLY A 179 -5.93 16.74 -0.27
CA GLY A 179 -6.63 17.96 0.14
C GLY A 179 -6.35 18.31 1.60
N GLN A 180 -6.39 17.33 2.50
CA GLN A 180 -6.02 17.53 3.90
C GLN A 180 -4.55 17.87 4.08
N ALA A 181 -3.64 17.11 3.44
CA ALA A 181 -2.19 17.33 3.57
C ALA A 181 -1.75 18.70 3.03
N LEU A 182 -2.47 19.23 2.04
CA LEU A 182 -2.24 20.56 1.45
C LEU A 182 -2.94 21.70 2.22
N GLY A 183 -3.91 21.39 3.08
CA GLY A 183 -4.77 22.37 3.76
C GLY A 183 -5.89 22.93 2.89
N GLN A 184 -6.24 22.25 1.79
CA GLN A 184 -7.20 22.67 0.77
C GLN A 184 -8.57 22.01 0.97
N LYS A 185 -9.25 22.37 2.05
CA LYS A 185 -10.54 21.75 2.43
C LYS A 185 -11.66 21.95 1.42
N GLN A 186 -11.59 22.98 0.58
CA GLN A 186 -12.56 23.23 -0.50
C GLN A 186 -12.65 22.07 -1.51
N HIS A 187 -11.60 21.24 -1.63
CA HIS A 187 -11.61 20.07 -2.52
C HIS A 187 -12.41 18.89 -1.95
N LEU A 188 -12.95 19.02 -0.74
CA LEU A 188 -13.89 18.06 -0.16
C LEU A 188 -15.31 18.22 -0.71
N ASP A 189 -15.64 19.38 -1.31
CA ASP A 189 -16.97 19.62 -1.89
C ASP A 189 -17.19 18.74 -3.15
N ASP A 190 -16.15 18.55 -3.96
CA ASP A 190 -16.19 17.64 -5.12
C ASP A 190 -16.34 16.18 -4.71
N ALA A 191 -15.84 15.81 -3.52
CA ALA A 191 -15.86 14.44 -3.01
C ALA A 191 -17.28 13.91 -2.78
N GLU A 192 -18.27 14.76 -2.49
CA GLU A 192 -19.67 14.34 -2.41
C GLU A 192 -20.16 13.80 -3.76
N SER A 193 -19.96 14.56 -4.84
CA SER A 193 -20.40 14.14 -6.18
C SER A 193 -19.71 12.86 -6.64
N TRP A 194 -18.46 12.64 -6.24
CA TRP A 194 -17.69 11.44 -6.56
C TRP A 194 -18.16 10.23 -5.74
N PHE A 195 -18.58 10.43 -4.48
CA PHE A 195 -19.20 9.38 -3.67
C PHE A 195 -20.59 8.99 -4.21
N LEU A 196 -21.39 9.98 -4.64
CA LEU A 196 -22.65 9.71 -5.35
C LEU A 196 -22.40 8.91 -6.64
N GLY A 197 -21.32 9.22 -7.37
CA GLY A 197 -20.85 8.43 -8.51
C GLY A 197 -20.63 6.97 -8.16
N LEU A 198 -19.88 6.69 -7.09
CA LEU A 198 -19.64 5.32 -6.63
C LEU A 198 -20.95 4.60 -6.25
N SER A 199 -21.82 5.28 -5.50
CA SER A 199 -23.11 4.71 -5.07
C SER A 199 -24.04 4.43 -6.25
N THR A 200 -23.88 5.15 -7.36
CA THR A 200 -24.64 4.96 -8.60
C THR A 200 -24.14 3.76 -9.40
N ILE A 201 -22.82 3.61 -9.56
CA ILE A 201 -22.23 2.52 -10.37
C ILE A 201 -22.10 1.20 -9.60
N TYR A 202 -22.05 1.27 -8.27
CA TYR A 202 -21.84 0.11 -7.40
C TYR A 202 -22.79 0.11 -6.20
N PRO A 203 -24.12 0.10 -6.43
CA PRO A 203 -25.12 -0.06 -5.38
C PRO A 203 -25.08 -1.46 -4.76
N GLU A 204 -25.74 -1.61 -3.61
CA GLU A 204 -25.74 -2.83 -2.80
C GLU A 204 -26.18 -4.09 -3.57
N ASP A 205 -27.17 -3.97 -4.46
CA ASP A 205 -27.66 -5.08 -5.27
C ASP A 205 -26.67 -5.51 -6.37
N MET A 206 -25.64 -4.70 -6.64
CA MET A 206 -24.58 -4.98 -7.60
C MET A 206 -23.34 -5.63 -6.98
N TRP A 207 -23.17 -5.57 -5.65
CA TRP A 207 -21.96 -6.08 -5.00
C TRP A 207 -21.70 -7.56 -5.27
N LYS A 208 -22.74 -8.39 -5.22
CA LYS A 208 -22.62 -9.82 -5.53
C LYS A 208 -22.59 -10.09 -7.05
N LYS A 209 -23.32 -9.30 -7.85
CA LYS A 209 -23.43 -9.49 -9.31
C LYS A 209 -22.15 -9.11 -10.06
N SER A 210 -21.46 -8.09 -9.57
CA SER A 210 -20.23 -7.53 -10.18
C SER A 210 -19.00 -7.82 -9.32
N PHE A 211 -19.07 -8.86 -8.49
CA PHE A 211 -17.96 -9.28 -7.65
C PHE A 211 -16.82 -9.82 -8.53
N THR A 212 -15.80 -9.00 -8.78
CA THR A 212 -14.65 -9.39 -9.60
C THR A 212 -13.64 -10.22 -8.81
N SER A 213 -13.22 -9.71 -7.66
CA SER A 213 -12.35 -10.41 -6.73
C SER A 213 -12.44 -9.79 -5.34
N PHE A 214 -12.18 -10.61 -4.31
CA PHE A 214 -12.09 -10.12 -2.94
C PHE A 214 -11.05 -9.00 -2.79
N HIS A 215 -9.91 -9.11 -3.49
CA HIS A 215 -8.86 -8.08 -3.43
C HIS A 215 -9.35 -6.72 -3.94
N ARG A 216 -10.04 -6.66 -5.09
CA ARG A 216 -10.58 -5.42 -5.64
C ARG A 216 -11.62 -4.78 -4.72
N SER A 217 -12.55 -5.57 -4.22
CA SER A 217 -13.56 -5.07 -3.27
C SER A 217 -12.91 -4.61 -1.96
N ALA A 218 -11.84 -5.27 -1.50
CA ALA A 218 -11.07 -4.82 -0.35
C ALA A 218 -10.35 -3.47 -0.59
N MET A 219 -9.84 -3.20 -1.80
CA MET A 219 -9.27 -1.88 -2.15
C MET A 219 -10.34 -0.77 -2.11
N THR A 220 -11.55 -1.05 -2.62
CA THR A 220 -12.69 -0.14 -2.51
C THR A 220 -13.00 0.16 -1.05
N TRP A 221 -13.07 -0.89 -0.21
CA TRP A 221 -13.36 -0.74 1.22
C TRP A 221 -12.28 0.06 1.97
N GLU A 222 -11.01 -0.24 1.72
CA GLU A 222 -9.88 0.50 2.27
C GLU A 222 -9.97 1.98 1.92
N SER A 223 -10.14 2.27 0.63
CA SER A 223 -10.19 3.65 0.13
C SER A 223 -11.32 4.43 0.78
N LEU A 224 -12.52 3.86 0.86
CA LEU A 224 -13.66 4.49 1.52
C LEU A 224 -13.46 4.64 3.03
N ALA A 225 -12.87 3.65 3.70
CA ALA A 225 -12.61 3.73 5.13
C ALA A 225 -11.63 4.87 5.45
N VAL A 226 -10.57 5.01 4.65
CA VAL A 226 -9.61 6.11 4.75
C VAL A 226 -10.28 7.44 4.43
N THR A 227 -11.11 7.51 3.38
CA THR A 227 -11.89 8.71 3.04
C THR A 227 -12.78 9.15 4.21
N ALA A 228 -13.55 8.23 4.81
CA ALA A 228 -14.44 8.53 5.93
C ALA A 228 -13.72 9.02 7.19
N LEU A 229 -12.49 8.54 7.43
CA LEU A 229 -11.66 9.00 8.56
C LEU A 229 -11.30 10.50 8.45
N HIS A 230 -11.22 11.04 7.24
CA HIS A 230 -10.68 12.37 6.97
C HIS A 230 -11.74 13.40 6.56
N ILE A 231 -12.94 12.95 6.17
CA ILE A 231 -14.07 13.84 5.98
C ILE A 231 -14.63 14.25 7.34
N GLY A 232 -14.85 15.55 7.53
CA GLY A 232 -15.46 16.08 8.74
C GLY A 232 -16.88 15.56 8.93
N LYS A 233 -17.30 15.32 10.17
CA LYS A 233 -18.64 14.81 10.50
C LYS A 233 -19.78 15.73 10.06
N ASP A 234 -19.48 17.02 9.93
CA ASP A 234 -20.41 18.06 9.50
C ASP A 234 -20.55 18.13 7.97
N SER A 235 -19.80 17.30 7.22
CA SER A 235 -19.94 17.18 5.77
C SER A 235 -21.31 16.58 5.42
N SER A 236 -21.93 17.12 4.37
CA SER A 236 -23.24 16.74 3.83
C SER A 236 -23.40 15.24 3.57
N PHE A 237 -22.33 14.56 3.16
CA PHE A 237 -22.37 13.15 2.76
C PHE A 237 -21.70 12.18 3.73
N HIS A 238 -21.17 12.67 4.87
CA HIS A 238 -20.46 11.82 5.84
C HIS A 238 -21.35 10.67 6.34
N GLN A 239 -22.62 10.96 6.65
CA GLN A 239 -23.57 9.94 7.10
C GLN A 239 -23.81 8.88 6.02
N GLY A 240 -24.07 9.30 4.77
CA GLY A 240 -24.31 8.38 3.65
C GLY A 240 -23.10 7.49 3.36
N LEU A 241 -21.89 8.04 3.45
CA LEU A 241 -20.64 7.29 3.33
C LEU A 241 -20.49 6.24 4.44
N GLU A 242 -20.74 6.60 5.70
CA GLU A 242 -20.67 5.66 6.82
C GLU A 242 -21.72 4.53 6.72
N GLU A 243 -22.95 4.84 6.27
CA GLU A 243 -23.99 3.83 6.05
C GLU A 243 -23.64 2.88 4.90
N TYR A 244 -23.07 3.40 3.81
CA TYR A 244 -22.55 2.58 2.71
C TYR A 244 -21.42 1.67 3.21
N LEU A 245 -20.44 2.23 3.92
CA LEU A 245 -19.30 1.50 4.48
C LEU A 245 -19.71 0.37 5.42
N GLN A 246 -20.66 0.61 6.32
CA GLN A 246 -21.13 -0.41 7.26
C GLN A 246 -21.77 -1.59 6.54
N ARG A 247 -22.59 -1.32 5.52
CA ARG A 247 -23.21 -2.39 4.71
C ARG A 247 -22.19 -3.13 3.86
N PHE A 248 -21.24 -2.40 3.26
CA PHE A 248 -20.19 -2.99 2.43
C PHE A 248 -19.23 -3.85 3.25
N GLU A 249 -18.90 -3.42 4.48
CA GLU A 249 -18.12 -4.20 5.44
C GLU A 249 -18.82 -5.51 5.82
N ILE A 250 -20.15 -5.48 6.05
CA ILE A 250 -20.93 -6.70 6.31
C ILE A 250 -20.84 -7.64 5.10
N PHE A 251 -21.11 -7.15 3.89
CA PHE A 251 -20.99 -7.93 2.66
C PHE A 251 -19.61 -8.58 2.50
N LEU A 252 -18.53 -7.81 2.73
CA LEU A 252 -17.17 -8.32 2.62
C LEU A 252 -16.85 -9.37 3.68
N ARG A 253 -17.31 -9.17 4.92
CA ARG A 253 -17.13 -10.15 5.98
C ARG A 253 -17.85 -11.45 5.64
N ASP A 254 -19.10 -11.37 5.20
CA ASP A 254 -19.89 -12.55 4.85
C ASP A 254 -19.22 -13.30 3.68
N THR A 255 -18.74 -12.58 2.65
CA THR A 255 -17.99 -13.14 1.52
C THR A 255 -16.66 -13.79 1.94
N TRP A 256 -16.01 -13.27 2.98
CA TRP A 256 -14.80 -13.85 3.56
C TRP A 256 -15.10 -15.11 4.38
N GLU A 257 -16.20 -15.12 5.12
CA GLU A 257 -16.64 -16.26 5.93
C GLU A 257 -17.08 -17.44 5.03
N GLU A 258 -17.72 -17.14 3.89
CA GLU A 258 -18.12 -18.12 2.88
C GLU A 258 -16.92 -18.79 2.17
N ASN A 259 -15.84 -18.05 1.92
CA ASN A 259 -14.64 -18.58 1.28
C ASN A 259 -13.37 -18.24 2.06
N LYS A 260 -12.80 -19.27 2.70
CA LYS A 260 -11.62 -19.16 3.55
C LYS A 260 -10.32 -18.83 2.78
N GLU A 261 -10.31 -18.87 1.46
CA GLU A 261 -9.18 -18.43 0.64
C GLU A 261 -9.20 -16.92 0.38
N HIS A 262 -10.37 -16.28 0.49
CA HIS A 262 -10.46 -14.84 0.35
C HIS A 262 -9.62 -14.16 1.41
N TRP A 263 -8.67 -13.33 0.98
CA TRP A 263 -7.83 -12.53 1.85
C TRP A 263 -7.10 -11.43 1.05
N SER A 264 -6.82 -10.28 1.68
CA SER A 264 -6.17 -9.12 1.04
C SER A 264 -5.44 -8.25 2.08
N PHE A 265 -4.31 -7.65 1.69
CA PHE A 265 -3.64 -6.63 2.53
C PHE A 265 -4.46 -5.33 2.62
N ALA A 266 -5.27 -5.02 1.59
CA ALA A 266 -6.17 -3.87 1.60
C ALA A 266 -7.25 -4.01 2.69
N SER A 267 -7.83 -5.20 2.86
CA SER A 267 -8.82 -5.44 3.92
C SER A 267 -8.19 -5.40 5.31
N ALA A 268 -6.94 -5.86 5.46
CA ALA A 268 -6.18 -5.69 6.69
C ALA A 268 -6.00 -4.22 7.07
N ARG A 269 -5.67 -3.35 6.12
CA ARG A 269 -5.57 -1.89 6.37
C ARG A 269 -6.94 -1.28 6.66
N ALA A 270 -7.97 -1.64 5.90
CA ALA A 270 -9.35 -1.18 6.13
C ALA A 270 -9.82 -1.50 7.55
N LEU A 271 -9.58 -2.73 8.02
CA LEU A 271 -9.88 -3.16 9.40
C LEU A 271 -9.26 -2.24 10.45
N ALA A 272 -8.00 -1.85 10.25
CA ALA A 272 -7.32 -0.92 11.15
C ALA A 272 -7.98 0.45 11.19
N VAL A 273 -8.22 1.03 10.02
CA VAL A 273 -8.86 2.34 9.91
C VAL A 273 -10.25 2.32 10.55
N ARG A 274 -11.06 1.30 10.25
CA ARG A 274 -12.41 1.13 10.84
C ARG A 274 -12.36 0.93 12.35
N TRP A 275 -11.38 0.18 12.87
CA TRP A 275 -11.24 -0.04 14.30
C TRP A 275 -10.92 1.26 15.07
N PHE A 276 -10.03 2.09 14.52
CA PHE A 276 -9.69 3.38 15.11
C PHE A 276 -10.83 4.40 14.99
N SER A 277 -11.60 4.39 13.90
CA SER A 277 -12.67 5.35 13.65
C SER A 277 -13.96 5.06 14.44
N THR A 278 -14.33 3.78 14.65
CA THR A 278 -15.54 3.46 15.42
C THR A 278 -15.32 3.68 16.92
N LYS A 279 -16.33 4.23 17.61
CA LYS A 279 -16.36 4.35 19.08
C LYS A 279 -17.17 3.24 19.76
N LYS A 280 -17.88 2.41 18.98
CA LYS A 280 -18.78 1.39 19.53
C LYS A 280 -18.01 0.15 19.93
N LYS A 281 -18.01 -0.17 21.24
CA LYS A 281 -17.28 -1.30 21.81
C LYS A 281 -17.58 -2.64 21.10
N LYS A 282 -18.86 -2.92 20.80
CA LYS A 282 -19.27 -4.17 20.13
C LYS A 282 -18.68 -4.30 18.71
N GLU A 283 -18.65 -3.22 17.94
CA GLU A 283 -18.05 -3.20 16.60
C GLU A 283 -16.53 -3.37 16.68
N ARG A 284 -15.87 -2.68 17.62
CA ARG A 284 -14.42 -2.86 17.85
C ARG A 284 -14.03 -4.30 18.17
N VAL A 285 -14.87 -5.03 18.91
CA VAL A 285 -14.60 -6.45 19.21
C VAL A 285 -14.68 -7.30 17.95
N LYS A 286 -15.69 -7.10 17.10
CA LYS A 286 -15.84 -7.83 15.82
C LYS A 286 -14.67 -7.54 14.87
N LEU A 287 -14.33 -6.26 14.70
CA LEU A 287 -13.20 -5.83 13.87
C LEU A 287 -11.87 -6.40 14.39
N LYS A 288 -11.67 -6.41 15.72
CA LYS A 288 -10.47 -6.99 16.33
C LYS A 288 -10.39 -8.50 16.09
N GLN A 289 -11.51 -9.22 16.18
CA GLN A 289 -11.54 -10.66 15.88
C GLN A 289 -11.13 -10.93 14.43
N TRP A 290 -11.70 -10.18 13.48
CA TRP A 290 -11.34 -10.32 12.06
C TRP A 290 -9.86 -9.95 11.81
N ALA A 291 -9.33 -8.94 12.50
CA ALA A 291 -7.91 -8.58 12.46
C ALA A 291 -6.99 -9.70 12.98
N VAL A 292 -7.38 -10.39 14.07
CA VAL A 292 -6.63 -11.56 14.57
C VAL A 292 -6.59 -12.67 13.53
N GLU A 293 -7.72 -12.98 12.88
CA GLU A 293 -7.76 -13.99 11.83
C GLU A 293 -6.86 -13.64 10.63
N HIS A 294 -6.83 -12.37 10.25
CA HIS A 294 -5.92 -11.86 9.22
C HIS A 294 -4.44 -12.11 9.57
N VAL A 295 -4.06 -11.80 10.82
CA VAL A 295 -2.71 -12.03 11.33
C VAL A 295 -2.37 -13.51 11.44
N ASP A 296 -3.29 -14.32 11.95
CA ASP A 296 -3.06 -15.76 12.13
C ASP A 296 -2.90 -16.47 10.79
N ARG A 297 -3.63 -16.06 9.75
CA ARG A 297 -3.39 -16.55 8.38
C ARG A 297 -2.03 -16.11 7.86
N PHE A 298 -1.62 -14.87 8.14
CA PHE A 298 -0.32 -14.38 7.72
C PHE A 298 0.84 -15.15 8.37
N LEU A 299 0.80 -15.30 9.69
CA LEU A 299 1.82 -15.99 10.47
C LEU A 299 1.76 -17.52 10.32
N GLY A 300 0.72 -18.06 9.69
CA GLY A 300 0.53 -19.51 9.54
C GLY A 300 0.06 -20.21 10.82
N ARG A 301 -0.50 -19.46 11.77
CA ARG A 301 -1.16 -19.99 12.98
C ARG A 301 -2.56 -20.54 12.66
N SER A 302 -3.15 -20.10 11.55
CA SER A 302 -4.47 -20.57 11.10
C SER A 302 -4.41 -22.01 10.57
N GLN A 303 -5.44 -22.80 10.90
CA GLN A 303 -5.65 -24.13 10.28
C GLN A 303 -6.20 -24.05 8.85
N VAL A 304 -6.48 -22.84 8.35
CA VAL A 304 -6.92 -22.63 6.97
C VAL A 304 -5.72 -22.83 6.05
N HIS A 305 -5.79 -23.88 5.24
CA HIS A 305 -4.80 -24.17 4.22
C HIS A 305 -4.95 -23.22 3.03
N LEU A 306 -4.02 -22.28 2.88
CA LEU A 306 -3.90 -21.45 1.68
C LEU A 306 -3.15 -22.28 0.63
N THR A 307 -3.85 -22.81 -0.38
CA THR A 307 -3.25 -23.60 -1.45
C THR A 307 -2.77 -22.73 -2.61
N ASP A 308 -1.59 -23.01 -3.15
CA ASP A 308 -1.00 -22.32 -4.32
C ASP A 308 -1.34 -22.95 -5.67
N GLY A 309 -2.25 -23.90 -5.65
CA GLY A 309 -2.68 -24.64 -6.82
C GLY A 309 -3.16 -26.05 -6.43
N PRO A 310 -3.69 -26.81 -7.39
CA PRO A 310 -4.36 -28.08 -7.14
C PRO A 310 -3.44 -29.19 -6.55
N ASN A 311 -2.11 -28.97 -6.49
CA ASN A 311 -1.13 -30.01 -6.12
C ASN A 311 -0.29 -29.71 -4.86
N ASP A 312 -0.45 -28.55 -4.21
CA ASP A 312 0.41 -28.19 -3.07
C ASP A 312 -0.13 -28.74 -1.74
N ARG A 313 0.56 -29.73 -1.17
CA ARG A 313 0.14 -30.47 0.04
C ARG A 313 0.57 -29.84 1.37
N ILE A 314 1.36 -28.76 1.35
CA ILE A 314 1.89 -28.13 2.57
C ILE A 314 1.38 -26.69 2.68
N SER A 315 0.43 -26.48 3.58
CA SER A 315 -0.05 -25.16 4.00
C SER A 315 1.03 -24.43 4.78
N LYS A 316 1.93 -23.73 4.08
CA LYS A 316 2.83 -22.76 4.69
C LYS A 316 2.08 -21.44 4.91
N GLY A 317 2.18 -20.85 6.09
CA GLY A 317 1.68 -19.49 6.33
C GLY A 317 2.27 -18.49 5.33
N ILE A 318 1.58 -17.36 5.10
CA ILE A 318 2.02 -16.35 4.13
C ILE A 318 3.47 -15.92 4.42
N LEU A 319 3.82 -15.69 5.69
CA LEU A 319 5.18 -15.35 6.10
C LEU A 319 6.23 -16.39 5.66
N ALA A 320 5.95 -17.68 5.75
CA ALA A 320 6.89 -18.71 5.30
C ALA A 320 7.06 -18.74 3.77
N ARG A 321 6.10 -18.18 3.03
CA ARG A 321 6.10 -18.10 1.55
C ARG A 321 6.83 -16.85 1.03
N ILE A 322 6.74 -15.74 1.75
CA ILE A 322 7.25 -14.43 1.29
C ILE A 322 8.25 -13.76 2.23
N GLY A 323 8.39 -14.25 3.47
CA GLY A 323 9.22 -13.65 4.51
C GLY A 323 10.72 -13.93 4.40
N GLY A 324 11.14 -14.78 3.44
CA GLY A 324 12.55 -15.03 3.14
C GLY A 324 13.24 -13.84 2.47
N SER A 325 14.04 -14.09 1.44
CA SER A 325 14.72 -13.06 0.65
C SER A 325 13.83 -12.38 -0.39
N ARG A 326 12.51 -12.31 -0.16
CA ARG A 326 11.56 -11.65 -1.06
C ARG A 326 11.16 -10.28 -0.53
N TYR A 327 10.75 -9.41 -1.44
CA TYR A 327 10.18 -8.10 -1.13
C TYR A 327 8.84 -8.22 -0.40
N THR A 328 8.68 -7.55 0.75
CA THR A 328 7.50 -7.73 1.62
C THR A 328 6.65 -6.49 1.87
N CYS A 329 6.95 -5.32 1.29
CA CYS A 329 6.19 -4.11 1.62
C CYS A 329 4.71 -4.13 1.21
N GLY A 330 4.36 -4.77 0.10
CA GLY A 330 2.95 -4.97 -0.26
C GLY A 330 2.18 -5.68 0.87
N PRO A 331 2.75 -6.75 1.43
CA PRO A 331 2.28 -7.35 2.66
C PRO A 331 2.28 -6.47 3.92
N LEU A 332 3.39 -5.79 4.16
CA LEU A 332 3.58 -5.01 5.38
C LEU A 332 2.63 -3.82 5.48
N GLN A 333 2.13 -3.29 4.35
CA GLN A 333 1.21 -2.15 4.37
C GLN A 333 -0.05 -2.43 5.20
N GLY A 334 -0.56 -3.67 5.15
CA GLY A 334 -1.72 -4.10 5.93
C GLY A 334 -1.34 -4.57 7.33
N LEU A 335 -0.23 -5.31 7.47
CA LEU A 335 0.17 -5.87 8.77
C LEU A 335 0.66 -4.83 9.75
N ALA A 336 1.39 -3.81 9.28
CA ALA A 336 1.81 -2.71 10.13
C ALA A 336 0.59 -2.01 10.75
N SER A 337 -0.49 -1.83 9.97
CA SER A 337 -1.75 -1.27 10.48
C SER A 337 -2.41 -2.18 11.52
N LEU A 338 -2.41 -3.50 11.31
CA LEU A 338 -2.99 -4.46 12.27
C LEU A 338 -2.17 -4.57 13.56
N ALA A 339 -0.83 -4.46 13.47
CA ALA A 339 0.06 -4.48 14.62
C ALA A 339 -0.31 -3.39 15.64
N ALA A 340 -0.68 -2.19 15.16
CA ALA A 340 -1.13 -1.06 15.98
C ALA A 340 -2.39 -1.40 16.82
N ILE A 341 -3.36 -2.08 16.21
CA ILE A 341 -4.63 -2.44 16.85
C ILE A 341 -4.42 -3.55 17.90
N LEU A 342 -3.71 -4.59 17.49
CA LEU A 342 -3.61 -5.83 18.25
C LEU A 342 -2.64 -5.66 19.42
N LYS A 343 -1.62 -4.82 19.26
CA LYS A 343 -0.49 -4.67 20.18
C LYS A 343 0.17 -6.02 20.50
N ASP A 344 0.12 -6.93 19.54
CA ASP A 344 0.76 -8.24 19.60
C ASP A 344 2.26 -8.06 19.36
N ALA A 345 3.06 -8.37 20.38
CA ALA A 345 4.51 -8.19 20.34
C ALA A 345 5.18 -9.01 19.24
N GLU A 346 4.69 -10.22 18.94
CA GLU A 346 5.24 -11.06 17.89
C GLU A 346 4.98 -10.42 16.52
N VAL A 347 3.76 -9.94 16.27
CA VAL A 347 3.42 -9.25 15.02
C VAL A 347 4.27 -8.00 14.84
N ILE A 348 4.41 -7.19 15.89
CA ILE A 348 5.25 -5.99 15.88
C ILE A 348 6.69 -6.35 15.53
N GLN A 349 7.26 -7.37 16.18
CA GLN A 349 8.63 -7.80 15.92
C GLN A 349 8.82 -8.31 14.48
N VAL A 350 7.88 -9.14 13.98
CA VAL A 350 7.91 -9.64 12.60
C VAL A 350 7.84 -8.49 11.60
N VAL A 351 6.92 -7.53 11.80
CA VAL A 351 6.79 -6.36 10.91
C VAL A 351 8.07 -5.52 10.92
N LEU A 352 8.65 -5.25 12.10
CA LEU A 352 9.89 -4.47 12.21
C LEU A 352 11.07 -5.16 11.54
N GLN A 353 11.24 -6.47 11.73
CA GLN A 353 12.31 -7.25 11.09
C GLN A 353 12.17 -7.29 9.57
N LEU A 354 10.96 -7.50 9.07
CA LEU A 354 10.69 -7.50 7.63
C LEU A 354 10.88 -6.11 7.02
N MET A 355 10.47 -5.05 7.73
CA MET A 355 10.65 -3.68 7.27
C MET A 355 12.12 -3.28 7.23
N GLU A 356 12.89 -3.61 8.26
CA GLU A 356 14.34 -3.40 8.29
C GLU A 356 15.02 -4.13 7.13
N LYS A 357 14.68 -5.41 6.92
CA LYS A 357 15.15 -6.20 5.78
C LYS A 357 14.79 -5.51 4.45
N ASP A 358 13.54 -5.07 4.27
CA ASP A 358 13.11 -4.46 3.02
C ASP A 358 13.83 -3.13 2.75
N ILE A 359 14.03 -2.30 3.76
CA ILE A 359 14.79 -1.05 3.65
C ILE A 359 16.23 -1.34 3.25
N THR A 360 16.91 -2.24 3.96
CA THR A 360 18.32 -2.55 3.68
C THR A 360 18.52 -3.19 2.31
N ARG A 361 17.62 -4.10 1.90
CA ARG A 361 17.82 -4.90 0.68
C ARG A 361 17.19 -4.28 -0.56
N TYR A 362 16.05 -3.62 -0.44
CA TYR A 362 15.24 -3.22 -1.59
C TYR A 362 15.09 -1.72 -1.77
N GLN A 363 15.52 -0.89 -0.82
CA GLN A 363 15.60 0.54 -1.06
C GLN A 363 16.88 0.88 -1.83
N ILE A 364 16.75 1.67 -2.90
CA ILE A 364 17.89 2.18 -3.67
C ILE A 364 18.61 3.23 -2.83
N GLN A 365 19.87 2.93 -2.51
CA GLN A 365 20.76 3.76 -1.70
C GLN A 365 22.15 3.82 -2.35
N PRO A 366 23.03 4.75 -1.96
CA PRO A 366 24.41 4.78 -2.49
C PRO A 366 25.17 3.46 -2.26
N SER A 367 24.92 2.79 -1.12
CA SER A 367 25.49 1.48 -0.76
C SER A 367 24.77 0.29 -1.41
N ASN A 368 23.57 0.50 -1.93
CA ASN A 368 22.73 -0.52 -2.54
C ASN A 368 22.07 0.04 -3.81
N PRO A 369 22.72 -0.04 -4.98
CA PRO A 369 22.19 0.51 -6.23
C PRO A 369 21.00 -0.29 -6.79
N GLY A 370 20.59 -1.37 -6.10
CA GLY A 370 19.49 -2.22 -6.50
C GLY A 370 19.76 -3.02 -7.79
N PRO A 371 18.75 -3.22 -8.66
CA PRO A 371 18.86 -4.08 -9.84
C PRO A 371 19.64 -3.41 -10.99
N ILE A 372 20.11 -2.18 -10.78
CA ILE A 372 20.93 -1.41 -11.71
C ILE A 372 22.34 -2.01 -11.71
N ARG A 373 22.52 -3.12 -12.43
CA ARG A 373 23.83 -3.78 -12.59
C ARG A 373 24.56 -3.21 -13.81
N GLY A 374 25.58 -2.42 -13.55
CA GLY A 374 26.48 -1.84 -14.54
C GLY A 374 27.24 -0.65 -13.96
N PRO A 375 28.27 -0.13 -14.63
CA PRO A 375 28.78 1.18 -14.26
C PRO A 375 27.62 2.15 -14.41
N ILE A 376 27.15 2.72 -13.31
CA ILE A 376 26.26 3.88 -13.32
C ILE A 376 27.01 4.92 -14.15
N ARG A 377 26.67 5.01 -15.45
CA ARG A 377 27.47 5.78 -16.41
C ARG A 377 27.47 7.26 -16.05
N LYS A 378 26.46 7.70 -15.28
CA LYS A 378 26.35 9.05 -14.71
C LYS A 378 25.80 8.97 -13.28
N PRO A 379 26.52 9.48 -12.27
CA PRO A 379 26.00 9.60 -10.89
C PRO A 379 24.62 10.27 -10.82
N ALA A 380 24.32 11.17 -11.76
CA ALA A 380 23.00 11.80 -11.93
C ALA A 380 21.84 10.81 -12.12
N ASP A 381 22.06 9.68 -12.80
CA ASP A 381 21.03 8.68 -13.06
C ASP A 381 20.66 7.93 -11.76
N LEU A 382 21.65 7.64 -10.90
CA LEU A 382 21.40 7.07 -9.58
C LEU A 382 20.74 8.08 -8.63
N LEU A 383 21.16 9.35 -8.67
CA LEU A 383 20.60 10.43 -7.84
C LEU A 383 19.09 10.65 -8.09
N GLY A 384 18.60 10.34 -9.29
CA GLY A 384 17.18 10.36 -9.64
C GLY A 384 16.38 9.19 -9.04
N LEU A 385 17.05 8.08 -8.70
CA LEU A 385 16.43 6.82 -8.26
C LEU A 385 16.58 6.56 -6.75
N LEU A 386 17.48 7.27 -6.07
CA LEU A 386 17.66 7.18 -4.62
C LEU A 386 16.33 7.28 -3.87
N GLY A 387 16.12 6.37 -2.92
CA GLY A 387 14.93 6.25 -2.10
C GLY A 387 13.81 5.39 -2.69
N GLY A 388 13.86 5.10 -4.00
CA GLY A 388 12.91 4.19 -4.63
C GLY A 388 13.09 2.76 -4.15
N PHE A 389 12.01 1.98 -4.12
CA PHE A 389 12.04 0.56 -3.81
C PHE A 389 11.93 -0.29 -5.07
N TYR A 390 12.57 -1.46 -5.06
CA TYR A 390 12.52 -2.43 -6.13
C TYR A 390 12.15 -3.83 -5.61
N ARG A 391 11.68 -4.71 -6.49
CA ARG A 391 11.39 -6.11 -6.12
C ARG A 391 12.53 -7.04 -6.48
N ASP A 392 12.65 -8.15 -5.75
CA ASP A 392 13.61 -9.20 -6.06
C ASP A 392 13.33 -9.89 -7.40
N ASP A 393 14.34 -10.57 -7.96
CA ASP A 393 14.27 -11.21 -9.27
C ASP A 393 13.16 -12.28 -9.35
N ASP A 394 12.88 -13.01 -8.26
CA ASP A 394 11.81 -14.03 -8.25
C ASP A 394 10.44 -13.38 -8.38
N GLN A 395 10.20 -12.31 -7.60
CA GLN A 395 8.94 -11.57 -7.66
C GLN A 395 8.75 -10.89 -9.03
N LEU A 396 9.82 -10.35 -9.61
CA LEU A 396 9.78 -9.77 -10.97
C LEU A 396 9.45 -10.84 -12.03
N GLN A 397 9.96 -12.06 -11.89
CA GLN A 397 9.63 -13.18 -12.78
C GLN A 397 8.16 -13.60 -12.65
N LEU A 398 7.63 -13.70 -11.42
CA LEU A 398 6.22 -14.00 -11.15
C LEU A 398 5.28 -12.95 -11.77
N GLU A 399 5.72 -11.69 -11.80
CA GLU A 399 4.97 -10.59 -12.41
C GLU A 399 5.28 -10.37 -13.90
N HIS A 400 6.06 -11.27 -14.52
CA HIS A 400 6.49 -11.18 -15.91
C HIS A 400 7.06 -9.80 -16.30
N ARG A 401 7.80 -9.15 -15.38
CA ARG A 401 8.39 -7.83 -15.58
C ARG A 401 9.87 -7.76 -15.25
N LYS A 402 10.52 -6.68 -15.71
CA LYS A 402 11.94 -6.37 -15.47
C LYS A 402 12.15 -4.87 -15.18
N THR A 403 11.08 -4.18 -14.77
CA THR A 403 11.01 -2.73 -14.59
C THR A 403 10.81 -2.40 -13.12
N LEU A 404 11.24 -1.20 -12.71
CA LEU A 404 10.79 -0.64 -11.43
C LEU A 404 9.43 0.01 -11.63
N ARG A 405 8.53 -0.12 -10.66
CA ARG A 405 7.23 0.55 -10.72
C ARG A 405 7.09 1.54 -9.58
N VAL A 406 6.26 2.55 -9.81
CA VAL A 406 5.92 3.53 -8.80
C VAL A 406 5.30 2.92 -7.54
N ASP A 407 4.44 1.91 -7.70
CA ASP A 407 3.72 1.29 -6.58
C ASP A 407 4.64 0.49 -5.66
N ASP A 408 5.77 0.01 -6.16
CA ASP A 408 6.81 -0.60 -5.32
C ASP A 408 7.20 0.39 -4.21
N THR A 409 7.56 1.63 -4.56
CA THR A 409 7.89 2.66 -3.55
C THR A 409 6.69 3.06 -2.70
N ALA A 410 5.51 3.20 -3.30
CA ALA A 410 4.31 3.61 -2.58
C ALA A 410 3.91 2.63 -1.48
N MET A 411 3.94 1.33 -1.76
CA MET A 411 3.58 0.28 -0.79
C MET A 411 4.54 0.29 0.42
N CYS A 412 5.85 0.44 0.20
CA CYS A 412 6.79 0.56 1.31
C CYS A 412 6.56 1.84 2.11
N LEU A 413 6.34 2.97 1.43
CA LEU A 413 6.11 4.24 2.13
C LEU A 413 4.89 4.16 3.05
N ILE A 414 3.77 3.60 2.56
CA ILE A 414 2.56 3.38 3.37
C ILE A 414 2.87 2.48 4.59
N ALA A 415 3.57 1.36 4.35
CA ALA A 415 3.91 0.44 5.43
C ALA A 415 4.84 1.05 6.49
N ILE A 416 5.83 1.85 6.06
CA ILE A 416 6.74 2.58 6.95
C ILE A 416 5.97 3.59 7.79
N THR A 417 5.09 4.38 7.18
CA THR A 417 4.29 5.40 7.88
C THR A 417 3.43 4.78 8.97
N HIS A 418 2.70 3.69 8.69
CA HIS A 418 1.92 3.02 9.73
C HIS A 418 2.79 2.39 10.82
N MET A 419 3.98 1.90 10.48
CA MET A 419 4.89 1.36 11.49
C MET A 419 5.43 2.47 12.40
N LEU A 420 5.75 3.65 11.86
CA LEU A 420 6.11 4.83 12.65
C LEU A 420 4.99 5.24 13.61
N GLU A 421 3.74 5.28 13.14
CA GLU A 421 2.57 5.53 13.99
C GLU A 421 2.42 4.47 15.10
N THR A 422 2.66 3.21 14.75
CA THR A 422 2.62 2.09 15.70
C THR A 422 3.70 2.24 16.77
N LEU A 423 4.94 2.54 16.38
CA LEU A 423 6.08 2.74 17.28
C LEU A 423 5.85 3.91 18.24
N ALA A 424 5.24 5.00 17.78
CA ALA A 424 4.87 6.13 18.63
C ALA A 424 3.96 5.70 19.81
N SER A 425 3.16 4.64 19.64
CA SER A 425 2.27 4.10 20.68
C SER A 425 2.92 3.04 21.59
N ILE A 426 4.10 2.53 21.26
CA ILE A 426 4.81 1.47 21.99
C ILE A 426 5.70 2.07 23.07
N LYS A 427 5.67 1.49 24.28
CA LYS A 427 6.50 1.94 25.41
C LYS A 427 7.95 1.52 25.21
N SER A 428 8.88 2.46 25.38
CA SER A 428 10.32 2.18 25.48
C SER A 428 10.67 1.68 26.87
N VAL A 429 11.54 0.69 26.96
CA VAL A 429 12.09 0.16 28.21
C VAL A 429 13.61 0.28 28.17
N VAL A 430 14.18 0.88 29.20
CA VAL A 430 15.63 0.87 29.41
C VAL A 430 15.97 -0.48 30.00
N VAL A 431 16.80 -1.25 29.28
CA VAL A 431 17.39 -2.47 29.82
C VAL A 431 18.70 -2.01 30.45
N ASP A 432 18.75 -1.95 31.78
CA ASP A 432 20.01 -1.72 32.48
C ASP A 432 20.95 -2.85 32.08
N GLY A 433 21.98 -2.52 31.30
CA GLY A 433 23.01 -3.45 30.91
C GLY A 433 23.52 -4.14 32.17
N ALA A 434 23.58 -5.47 32.14
CA ALA A 434 24.14 -6.25 33.22
C ALA A 434 25.44 -5.57 33.67
N ARG A 435 25.46 -5.12 34.93
CA ARG A 435 26.69 -4.77 35.62
C ARG A 435 27.68 -5.89 35.34
N GLU A 436 28.78 -5.55 34.68
CA GLU A 436 30.04 -6.29 34.78
C GLU A 436 30.49 -6.21 36.24
N ASP A 437 29.86 -7.02 37.10
CA ASP A 437 30.39 -7.38 38.39
C ASP A 437 30.40 -8.92 38.42
N LEU A 438 31.47 -9.49 37.83
CA LEU A 438 32.19 -10.69 38.32
C LEU A 438 33.44 -10.95 37.48
#